data_AF-A0A7C5Q720-F1
#
_entry.id   AF-A0A7C5Q720-F1
#
_cell.length_a   1.000
_cell.length_b   1.000
_cell.length_c   1.000
_cell.angle_alpha   90.00
_cell.angle_beta   90.00
_cell.angle_gamma   90.00
#
_symmetry.space_group_name_H-M   'P 1'
#
loop_
_entity.id
_entity.type
_entity.pdbx_description
1 polymer ?
#
loop_
_entity_poly.entity_id
_entity_poly.type
_entity_poly.pdbx_seq_one_letter_code
_entity_poly.pdbx_strand_id
1 'polypeptide(L)'
;MKDEDREEIGELVGLLESLISSGSISESCLLDLNYRLRKKLEQLLCEVDNREHALGIYYLLGDNYAVIRRDPAEGMNNLLQILPFLQTLTGNIR
;
A
#
# COMPACT_ATOMS: atom_id res chain seq x y z
N MET A 1 13.57 0.94 10.75
CA MET A 1 12.23 1.57 10.71
C MET A 1 11.78 1.98 12.11
N LYS A 2 11.30 3.22 12.28
CA LYS A 2 10.85 3.78 13.56
C LYS A 2 9.39 3.40 13.84
N ASP A 3 8.93 3.60 15.08
CA ASP A 3 7.54 3.27 15.48
C ASP A 3 6.51 4.15 14.75
N GLU A 4 6.82 5.43 14.55
CA GLU A 4 5.98 6.36 13.78
C GLU A 4 5.74 5.87 12.33
N ASP A 5 6.75 5.25 11.72
CA ASP A 5 6.63 4.71 10.37
C ASP A 5 5.74 3.46 10.30
N ARG A 6 5.80 2.63 11.35
CA ARG A 6 4.95 1.44 11.50
C ARG A 6 3.50 1.86 11.70
N GLU A 7 3.27 2.88 12.52
CA GLU A 7 1.93 3.43 12.77
C GLU A 7 1.33 3.99 11.48
N GLU A 8 2.08 4.79 10.72
CA GLU A 8 1.58 5.37 9.47
C GLU A 8 1.27 4.30 8.40
N ILE A 9 2.12 3.27 8.24
CA ILE A 9 1.78 2.13 7.36
C ILE A 9 0.54 1.41 7.88
N GLY A 10 0.42 1.23 9.20
CA GLY A 10 -0.74 0.61 9.85
C GLY A 10 -2.04 1.36 9.56
N GLU A 11 -2.02 2.69 9.61
CA GLU A 11 -3.16 3.52 9.23
C GLU A 11 -3.53 3.34 7.75
N LEU A 12 -2.55 3.30 6.85
CA LEU A 12 -2.79 3.07 5.42
C LEU A 12 -3.35 1.68 5.14
N VAL A 13 -2.87 0.66 5.86
CA VAL A 13 -3.41 -0.70 5.83
C VAL A 13 -4.86 -0.71 6.33
N GLY A 14 -5.14 -0.04 7.45
CA GLY A 14 -6.51 0.08 7.99
C GLY A 14 -7.46 0.79 7.02
N LEU A 15 -6.98 1.82 6.32
CA LEU A 15 -7.74 2.48 5.25
C LEU A 15 -8.04 1.51 4.09
N LEU A 16 -7.05 0.73 3.66
CA LEU A 16 -7.24 -0.29 2.63
C LEU A 16 -8.30 -1.32 3.06
N GLU A 17 -8.23 -1.83 4.29
CA GLU A 17 -9.19 -2.78 4.85
C GLU A 17 -10.60 -2.20 4.97
N SER A 18 -10.71 -0.93 5.35
CA SER A 18 -11.98 -0.20 5.41
C SER A 18 -12.61 -0.03 4.03
N LEU A 19 -11.79 0.31 3.02
CA LEU A 19 -12.22 0.45 1.64
C LEU A 19 -12.79 -0.86 1.09
N ILE A 20 -12.12 -2.00 1.34
CA ILE A 20 -12.63 -3.34 0.99
C ILE A 20 -14.00 -3.58 1.59
N SER A 21 -14.17 -3.25 2.87
CA SER A 21 -15.41 -3.52 3.62
C SER A 21 -16.58 -2.64 3.18
N SER A 22 -16.30 -1.45 2.64
CA SER A 22 -17.32 -0.46 2.24
C SER A 22 -18.08 -0.82 0.96
N GLY A 23 -17.54 -1.71 0.13
CA GLY A 23 -18.16 -2.16 -1.14
C GLY A 23 -18.28 -1.09 -2.23
N SER A 24 -17.92 0.16 -1.97
CA SER A 24 -17.93 1.28 -2.92
C SER A 24 -16.66 2.11 -2.75
N ILE A 25 -15.74 1.93 -3.67
CA ILE A 25 -14.44 2.60 -3.63
C ILE A 25 -14.37 3.55 -4.81
N SER A 26 -14.18 4.84 -4.55
CA SER A 26 -13.94 5.80 -5.63
C SER A 26 -12.53 5.63 -6.18
N GLU A 27 -12.38 5.85 -7.49
CA GLU A 27 -11.07 5.92 -8.14
C GLU A 27 -10.14 6.92 -7.43
N SER A 28 -10.66 8.08 -7.02
CA SER A 28 -9.88 9.09 -6.31
C SER A 28 -9.32 8.59 -4.98
N CYS A 29 -10.09 7.82 -4.21
CA CYS A 29 -9.63 7.23 -2.95
C CYS A 29 -8.55 6.17 -3.20
N LEU A 30 -8.67 5.36 -4.25
CA LEU A 30 -7.64 4.37 -4.62
C LEU A 30 -6.34 5.05 -5.04
N LEU A 31 -6.42 6.09 -5.87
CA LEU A 31 -5.26 6.83 -6.33
C LEU A 31 -4.53 7.51 -5.16
N ASP A 32 -5.26 8.08 -4.20
CA ASP A 32 -4.69 8.69 -2.99
C ASP A 32 -4.02 7.64 -2.10
N LEU A 33 -4.70 6.52 -1.84
CA LEU A 33 -4.12 5.43 -1.05
C LEU A 33 -2.85 4.87 -1.70
N ASN A 34 -2.90 4.62 -3.02
CA ASN A 34 -1.76 4.13 -3.79
C ASN A 34 -0.59 5.14 -3.76
N TYR A 35 -0.88 6.44 -3.81
CA TYR A 35 0.12 7.50 -3.64
C TYR A 35 0.81 7.44 -2.29
N ARG A 36 0.00 7.44 -1.21
CA ARG A 36 0.49 7.50 0.16
C ARG A 36 1.33 6.28 0.50
N LEU A 37 0.88 5.09 0.10
CA LEU A 37 1.66 3.85 0.23
C LEU A 37 2.99 3.93 -0.50
N ARG A 38 3.00 4.39 -1.76
CA ARG A 38 4.23 4.50 -2.54
C ARG A 38 5.21 5.49 -1.91
N LYS A 39 4.71 6.64 -1.46
CA LYS A 39 5.52 7.66 -0.79
C LYS A 39 6.08 7.18 0.53
N LYS A 40 5.30 6.44 1.31
CA LYS A 40 5.79 5.89 2.55
C LYS A 40 6.86 4.83 2.31
N LEU A 41 6.65 3.95 1.33
CA LEU A 41 7.66 2.97 0.94
C LEU A 41 8.94 3.63 0.43
N GLU A 42 8.85 4.68 -0.39
CA GLU A 42 10.00 5.46 -0.87
C GLU A 42 10.90 5.95 0.28
N GLN A 43 10.29 6.47 1.35
CA GLN A 43 11.02 6.90 2.56
C GLN A 43 11.69 5.73 3.28
N LEU A 44 11.04 4.57 3.27
CA LEU A 44 11.46 3.39 4.02
C LEU A 44 12.43 2.47 3.29
N LEU A 45 12.63 2.63 1.98
CA LEU A 45 13.52 1.78 1.17
C LEU A 45 14.95 1.69 1.73
N CYS A 46 15.42 2.71 2.45
CA CYS A 46 16.74 2.74 3.06
C CYS A 46 16.77 2.16 4.50
N GLU A 47 15.60 1.92 5.11
CA GLU A 47 15.47 1.59 6.54
C GLU A 47 14.88 0.20 6.82
N VAL A 48 14.46 -0.51 5.76
CA VAL A 48 13.88 -1.86 5.85
C VAL A 48 14.92 -2.92 5.52
N ASP A 49 14.96 -3.97 6.34
CA ASP A 49 15.89 -5.10 6.15
C ASP A 49 15.64 -5.83 4.82
N ASN A 50 14.39 -5.84 4.35
CA ASN A 50 14.00 -6.47 3.09
C ASN A 50 13.85 -5.46 1.94
N ARG A 51 14.94 -4.74 1.65
CA ARG A 51 14.97 -3.65 0.66
C ARG A 51 14.54 -4.10 -0.74
N GLU A 52 14.93 -5.29 -1.20
CA GLU A 52 14.58 -5.78 -2.54
C GLU A 52 13.07 -5.99 -2.68
N HIS A 53 12.43 -6.59 -1.67
CA HIS A 53 10.99 -6.79 -1.67
C HIS A 53 10.25 -5.45 -1.59
N ALA A 54 10.69 -4.54 -0.72
CA ALA A 54 10.12 -3.19 -0.63
C ALA A 54 10.25 -2.42 -1.96
N LEU A 55 11.37 -2.59 -2.67
CA LEU A 55 11.60 -1.98 -3.98
C LEU A 55 10.66 -2.57 -5.04
N GLY A 56 10.44 -3.88 -5.02
CA GLY A 56 9.45 -4.53 -5.89
C GLY A 56 8.05 -3.94 -5.72
N ILE A 57 7.62 -3.72 -4.47
CA ILE A 57 6.30 -3.15 -4.18
C ILE A 57 6.23 -1.66 -4.52
N TYR A 58 7.31 -0.91 -4.30
CA TYR A 58 7.41 0.48 -4.75
C TYR A 58 7.15 0.60 -6.26
N TYR A 59 7.74 -0.28 -7.08
CA TYR A 59 7.50 -0.30 -8.53
C TYR A 59 6.08 -0.73 -8.86
N LEU A 60 5.57 -1.78 -8.20
CA LEU A 60 4.20 -2.26 -8.42
C LEU A 60 3.17 -1.17 -8.14
N LEU A 61 3.31 -0.42 -7.05
CA LEU A 61 2.48 0.75 -6.74
C LEU A 61 2.63 1.87 -7.79
N GLY A 62 3.83 2.02 -8.36
CA GLY A 62 4.08 2.94 -9.47
C GLY A 62 3.25 2.60 -10.70
N ASP A 63 3.28 1.34 -11.11
CA ASP A 63 2.52 0.84 -12.28
C ASP A 63 1.02 0.83 -12.01
N ASN A 64 0.62 0.55 -10.76
CA ASN A 64 -0.77 0.46 -10.35
C ASN A 64 -1.55 1.78 -10.55
N TYR A 65 -0.89 2.93 -10.65
CA TYR A 65 -1.53 4.19 -11.01
C TYR A 65 -2.26 4.14 -12.36
N ALA A 66 -1.59 3.60 -13.37
CA ALA A 66 -2.16 3.49 -14.71
C ALA A 66 -3.29 2.45 -14.72
N VAL A 67 -3.13 1.39 -13.92
CA VAL A 67 -4.15 0.35 -13.73
C VAL A 67 -5.40 0.96 -13.10
N ILE A 68 -5.30 1.66 -11.96
CA ILE A 68 -6.46 2.27 -11.28
C ILE A 68 -7.24 3.20 -12.21
N ARG A 69 -6.55 4.03 -13.01
CA ARG A 69 -7.20 4.95 -13.97
C ARG A 69 -7.95 4.23 -15.09
N ARG A 70 -7.53 3.01 -15.44
CA ARG A 70 -8.15 2.19 -16.50
C ARG A 70 -9.27 1.32 -15.93
N ASP A 71 -8.99 0.67 -14.81
CA ASP A 71 -9.85 -0.27 -14.10
C ASP A 71 -9.58 -0.17 -12.59
N PRO A 72 -10.40 0.58 -11.83
CA PRO A 72 -10.27 0.70 -10.39
C PRO A 72 -10.38 -0.63 -9.63
N ALA A 73 -11.11 -1.60 -10.16
CA ALA A 73 -11.26 -2.91 -9.52
C ALA A 73 -9.97 -3.74 -9.66
N GLU A 74 -9.35 -3.72 -10.85
CA GLU A 74 -8.02 -4.30 -11.06
C GLU A 74 -6.98 -3.61 -10.17
N GLY A 75 -7.04 -2.27 -10.09
CA GLY A 75 -6.15 -1.49 -9.24
C GLY A 75 -6.27 -1.84 -7.75
N MET A 76 -7.50 -2.08 -7.28
CA MET A 76 -7.75 -2.55 -5.93
C MET A 76 -7.20 -3.97 -5.71
N ASN A 77 -7.40 -4.88 -6.67
CA ASN A 77 -6.84 -6.24 -6.58
C ASN A 77 -5.31 -6.25 -6.45
N ASN A 78 -4.61 -5.33 -7.13
CA ASN A 78 -3.17 -5.18 -6.97
C ASN A 78 -2.78 -4.70 -5.57
N LEU A 79 -3.54 -3.77 -4.98
CA LEU A 79 -3.34 -3.33 -3.59
C LEU A 79 -3.56 -4.49 -2.59
N LEU A 80 -4.55 -5.34 -2.86
CA LEU A 80 -4.80 -6.53 -2.04
C LEU A 80 -3.65 -7.52 -2.06
N GLN A 81 -2.98 -7.69 -3.20
CA GLN A 81 -1.85 -8.61 -3.33
C GLN A 81 -0.62 -8.16 -2.51
N ILE A 82 -0.44 -6.85 -2.30
CA ILE A 82 0.68 -6.31 -1.51
C ILE A 82 0.34 -6.12 -0.02
N LEU A 83 -0.93 -6.21 0.35
CA LEU A 83 -1.40 -6.05 1.73
C LEU A 83 -0.65 -6.94 2.75
N PRO A 84 -0.41 -8.24 2.49
CA PRO A 84 0.33 -9.09 3.43
C PRO A 84 1.74 -8.56 3.70
N PHE A 85 2.42 -8.02 2.69
CA PHE A 85 3.74 -7.42 2.88
C PHE A 85 3.66 -6.16 3.75
N LEU A 86 2.69 -5.28 3.49
CA LEU A 86 2.51 -4.07 4.30
C LEU A 86 2.26 -4.44 5.78
N GLN A 87 1.47 -5.48 6.03
CA GLN A 87 1.25 -6.04 7.36
C GLN A 87 2.55 -6.54 8.01
N THR A 88 3.44 -7.21 7.26
CA THR A 88 4.76 -7.62 7.79
C THR A 88 5.63 -6.43 8.21
N LEU A 89 5.57 -5.30 7.49
CA LEU A 89 6.31 -4.09 7.87
C LEU A 89 5.81 -3.53 9.21
N THR A 90 4.49 -3.51 9.41
CA THR A 90 3.90 -2.99 10.66
C THR A 90 4.11 -3.90 11.87
N GLY A 91 4.52 -5.17 11.66
CA GLY A 91 4.55 -6.18 12.72
C GLY A 91 3.17 -6.73 13.10
N ASN A 92 2.11 -6.33 12.39
CA ASN A 92 0.76 -6.88 12.53
C ASN A 92 0.65 -8.15 11.68
N ILE A 93 1.18 -9.27 12.17
CA ILE A 93 0.82 -10.60 11.65
C ILE A 93 -0.40 -11.04 12.47
N ARG A 94 -1.57 -11.09 11.84
CA ARG A 94 -2.76 -11.74 12.41
C ARG A 94 -2.84 -13.19 11.95
#